data_AF-A0A437LJP7-F1
#
_entry.id   AF-A0A437LJP7-F1
#
_cell.length_a   1.000
_cell.length_b   1.000
_cell.length_c   1.000
_cell.angle_alpha   90.00
_cell.angle_beta   90.00
_cell.angle_gamma   90.00
#
_symmetry.space_group_name_H-M   'P 1'
#
loop_
_entity.id
_entity.type
_entity.pdbx_description
1 polymer ?
#
loop_
_entity_poly.entity_id
_entity_poly.type
_entity_poly.pdbx_seq_one_letter_code
_entity_poly.pdbx_strand_id
1 'polypeptide(L)'
;MLNNIGLPGLLLIAIVVLVLFGRGKISSLMGEVGKGITAFKKGVGEGKEEEDEAAEARRVAAPEHGDTTPPGPATEHVHADATLDPERKS
;
A
#
# COMPACT_ATOMS: atom_id res chain seq x y z
N MET A 1 15.71 -4.14 -39.38
CA MET A 1 14.49 -4.37 -40.20
C MET A 1 13.38 -5.17 -39.47
N LEU A 2 13.47 -5.44 -38.16
CA LEU A 2 12.46 -6.20 -37.40
C LEU A 2 11.41 -5.33 -36.66
N ASN A 3 11.57 -4.00 -36.65
CA ASN A 3 10.68 -3.09 -35.91
C ASN A 3 9.23 -3.03 -36.43
N ASN A 4 8.94 -3.65 -37.57
CA ASN A 4 7.62 -3.62 -38.21
C ASN A 4 6.76 -4.86 -37.97
N ILE A 5 7.24 -5.88 -37.24
CA ILE A 5 6.51 -7.16 -37.09
C ILE A 5 5.77 -7.28 -35.76
N GLY A 6 6.27 -6.68 -34.68
CA GLY A 6 5.64 -6.79 -33.36
C GLY A 6 4.31 -6.03 -33.26
N LEU A 7 4.40 -4.70 -33.15
CA LEU A 7 3.23 -3.84 -32.97
C LEU A 7 2.31 -3.80 -34.22
N PRO A 8 2.83 -3.64 -35.46
CA PRO A 8 1.98 -3.56 -36.65
C PRO A 8 1.32 -4.91 -37.01
N GLY A 9 2.03 -6.03 -36.78
CA GLY A 9 1.49 -7.37 -36.98
C GLY A 9 0.33 -7.67 -36.04
N LEU A 10 0.48 -7.32 -34.76
CA LEU A 10 -0.59 -7.48 -33.77
C LEU A 10 -1.82 -6.60 -34.11
N LEU A 11 -1.60 -5.38 -34.59
CA LEU A 11 -2.68 -4.49 -35.02
C LEU A 11 -3.46 -5.07 -36.21
N LEU A 12 -2.76 -5.66 -37.18
CA LEU A 12 -3.39 -6.31 -38.34
C LEU A 12 -4.24 -7.52 -37.90
N ILE A 13 -3.74 -8.34 -36.99
CA ILE A 13 -4.48 -9.46 -36.41
C ILE A 13 -5.73 -8.96 -35.67
N ALA A 14 -5.61 -7.90 -34.86
CA ALA A 14 -6.73 -7.31 -34.14
C ALA A 14 -7.85 -6.82 -35.08
N ILE A 15 -7.49 -6.19 -36.21
CA ILE A 15 -8.45 -5.76 -37.24
C ILE A 15 -9.15 -6.96 -37.88
N VAL A 16 -8.41 -8.01 -38.26
CA VAL A 16 -9.01 -9.21 -38.87
C VAL A 16 -10.01 -9.88 -37.91
N VAL A 17 -9.64 -10.02 -36.63
CA VAL A 17 -10.53 -10.57 -35.60
C VAL A 17 -11.75 -9.67 -35.40
N LEU A 18 -11.59 -8.34 -35.38
CA LEU A 18 -12.69 -7.40 -35.27
C LEU A 18 -13.67 -7.48 -36.46
N VAL A 19 -13.18 -7.75 -37.67
CA VAL A 19 -14.04 -7.93 -38.86
C VAL A 19 -14.78 -9.27 -38.81
N LEU A 20 -14.12 -10.37 -38.42
CA LEU A 20 -14.72 -11.70 -38.33
C LEU A 20 -15.77 -11.81 -37.21
N PHE A 21 -15.46 -11.24 -36.05
CA PHE A 21 -16.34 -11.30 -34.88
C PHE A 21 -17.31 -10.11 -34.82
N GLY A 22 -17.00 -9.00 -35.48
CA GLY A 22 -17.77 -7.77 -35.48
C GLY A 22 -17.67 -6.99 -34.15
N ARG A 23 -17.82 -5.65 -34.22
CA ARG A 23 -17.79 -4.76 -33.04
C ARG A 23 -18.84 -5.10 -31.97
N GLY A 24 -19.98 -5.67 -32.36
CA GLY A 24 -21.08 -5.97 -31.46
C GLY A 24 -20.78 -7.12 -30.49
N LYS A 25 -20.25 -8.24 -31.00
CA LYS A 25 -19.96 -9.42 -30.17
C LYS A 25 -18.79 -9.19 -29.22
N ILE A 26 -17.74 -8.52 -29.69
CA ILE A 26 -16.55 -8.21 -28.86
C ILE A 26 -16.91 -7.25 -27.73
N SER A 27 -17.74 -6.22 -27.98
CA SER A 27 -18.12 -5.24 -26.94
C SER A 27 -18.92 -5.88 -25.80
N SER A 28 -19.86 -6.77 -26.11
CA SER A 28 -20.63 -7.50 -25.10
C SER A 28 -19.73 -8.38 -24.23
N LEU A 29 -18.83 -9.14 -24.85
CA LEU A 29 -17.89 -10.03 -24.15
C LEU A 29 -16.86 -9.24 -23.32
N MET A 30 -16.34 -8.12 -23.84
CA MET A 30 -15.42 -7.26 -23.10
C MET A 30 -16.09 -6.61 -21.90
N GLY A 31 -17.40 -6.32 -21.95
CA GLY A 31 -18.16 -5.84 -20.79
C GLY A 31 -18.26 -6.88 -19.67
N GLU A 32 -18.56 -8.14 -20.01
CA GLU A 32 -18.65 -9.24 -19.04
C GLU A 32 -17.27 -9.63 -18.47
N VAL A 33 -16.26 -9.74 -19.33
CA VAL A 33 -14.87 -10.01 -18.95
C VAL A 33 -14.30 -8.85 -18.12
N GLY A 34 -14.59 -7.61 -18.48
CA GLY A 34 -14.14 -6.41 -17.74
C GLY A 34 -14.67 -6.36 -16.31
N LYS A 35 -15.94 -6.75 -16.10
CA LYS A 35 -16.52 -6.90 -14.75
C LYS A 35 -15.81 -8.00 -13.95
N GLY A 36 -15.51 -9.14 -14.59
CA GLY A 36 -14.78 -10.24 -13.95
C GLY A 36 -13.37 -9.84 -13.52
N ILE A 37 -12.61 -9.16 -14.39
CA ILE A 37 -11.28 -8.63 -14.08
C ILE A 37 -11.35 -7.57 -12.98
N THR A 38 -12.36 -6.70 -13.00
CA THR A 38 -12.55 -5.66 -11.97
C THR A 38 -12.86 -6.29 -10.61
N ALA A 39 -13.75 -7.27 -10.56
CA ALA A 39 -14.07 -8.01 -9.33
C ALA A 39 -12.86 -8.79 -8.81
N PHE A 40 -12.08 -9.41 -9.70
CA PHE A 40 -10.84 -10.09 -9.34
C PHE A 40 -9.81 -9.10 -8.75
N LYS A 41 -9.59 -7.97 -9.41
CA LYS A 41 -8.67 -6.94 -8.92
C LYS A 41 -9.13 -6.37 -7.58
N LYS A 42 -10.43 -6.14 -7.41
CA LYS A 42 -11.03 -5.68 -6.16
C LYS A 42 -10.85 -6.72 -5.04
N GLY A 43 -11.19 -7.98 -5.27
CA GLY A 43 -11.01 -9.04 -4.27
C GLY A 43 -9.55 -9.29 -3.90
N VAL A 44 -8.61 -9.18 -4.84
CA VAL A 44 -7.17 -9.28 -4.55
C VAL A 44 -6.64 -8.05 -3.78
N GLY A 45 -7.22 -6.87 -4.03
CA GLY A 45 -6.89 -5.64 -3.30
C GLY A 45 -7.46 -5.64 -1.87
N GLU A 46 -8.73 -6.01 -1.72
CA GLU A 46 -9.42 -6.11 -0.42
C GLU A 46 -8.76 -7.17 0.46
N GLY A 47 -8.38 -8.35 -0.06
CA GLY A 47 -7.66 -9.35 0.73
C GLY A 47 -6.29 -8.88 1.23
N LYS A 48 -5.70 -7.85 0.61
CA LYS A 48 -4.45 -7.25 1.04
C LYS A 48 -4.66 -6.11 2.05
N GLU A 49 -5.74 -5.35 1.91
CA GLU A 49 -6.13 -4.29 2.85
C GLU A 49 -6.71 -4.87 4.15
N GLU A 50 -7.49 -5.95 4.08
CA GLU A 50 -8.05 -6.65 5.26
C GLU A 50 -6.95 -7.28 6.14
N GLU A 51 -5.84 -7.75 5.56
CA GLU A 51 -4.68 -8.23 6.33
C GLU A 51 -3.98 -7.08 7.09
N ASP A 52 -3.93 -5.88 6.52
CA ASP A 52 -3.35 -4.69 7.16
C ASP A 52 -4.30 -4.08 8.22
N GLU A 53 -5.60 -4.00 7.97
CA GLU A 53 -6.61 -3.52 8.95
C GLU A 53 -6.80 -4.51 10.12
N ALA A 54 -6.75 -5.83 9.87
CA ALA A 54 -6.81 -6.82 10.95
C ALA A 54 -5.57 -6.76 11.87
N ALA A 55 -4.42 -6.35 11.33
CA ALA A 55 -3.21 -6.11 12.13
C ALA A 55 -3.31 -4.82 12.97
N GLU A 56 -4.04 -3.80 12.50
CA GLU A 56 -4.30 -2.56 13.25
C GLU A 56 -5.32 -2.78 14.37
N ALA A 57 -6.44 -3.45 14.09
CA ALA A 57 -7.49 -3.74 15.09
C ALA A 57 -6.99 -4.60 16.26
N ARG A 58 -5.99 -5.48 16.02
CA ARG A 58 -5.38 -6.33 17.06
C ARG A 58 -4.41 -5.57 17.96
N ARG A 59 -3.96 -4.37 17.59
CA ARG A 59 -3.17 -3.48 18.46
C ARG A 59 -4.03 -2.65 19.41
N VAL A 60 -5.31 -2.46 19.11
CA VAL A 60 -6.23 -1.65 19.92
C VAL A 60 -6.97 -2.46 21.00
N ALA A 61 -6.93 -3.80 20.93
CA ALA A 61 -7.60 -4.70 21.87
C ALA A 61 -6.65 -5.44 22.86
N ALA A 62 -5.39 -5.00 22.99
CA ALA A 62 -4.54 -5.46 24.09
C ALA A 62 -4.93 -4.70 25.37
N PRO A 63 -5.20 -5.38 26.50
CA PRO A 63 -5.43 -4.69 27.76
C PRO A 63 -4.10 -4.02 28.16
N GLU A 64 -4.10 -2.69 28.13
CA GLU A 64 -3.08 -1.86 28.76
C GLU A 64 -3.14 -2.07 30.28
N HIS A 65 -2.55 -3.18 30.76
CA HIS A 65 -2.12 -3.32 32.14
C HIS A 65 -0.62 -3.04 32.22
N GLY A 66 -0.32 -1.77 32.49
CA GLY A 66 1.00 -1.27 32.86
C GLY A 66 0.81 -0.13 33.86
N ASP A 67 0.60 -0.53 35.11
CA ASP A 67 0.37 0.31 36.29
C ASP A 67 1.44 1.40 36.50
N THR A 68 0.92 2.59 36.83
CA THR A 68 1.38 3.52 37.88
C THR A 68 2.81 4.09 37.81
N THR A 69 2.95 5.23 37.17
CA THR A 69 3.81 6.30 37.71
C THR A 69 2.89 7.31 38.44
N PRO A 70 2.99 7.47 39.77
CA PRO A 70 2.12 8.39 40.50
C PRO A 70 2.41 9.86 40.13
N PRO A 71 1.40 10.75 40.09
CA PRO A 71 1.63 12.17 39.93
C PRO A 71 1.94 12.84 41.28
N GLY A 72 3.10 13.50 41.37
CA GLY A 72 3.40 14.59 42.31
C GLY A 72 4.52 14.30 43.33
N PRO A 73 5.16 15.33 43.92
CA PRO A 73 4.88 16.78 43.84
C PRO A 73 6.08 17.62 43.31
N ALA A 74 5.81 18.89 43.03
CA ALA A 74 6.82 19.89 42.66
C ALA A 74 7.97 19.98 43.69
N THR A 75 9.21 19.92 43.22
CA THR A 75 10.35 20.57 43.90
C THR A 75 11.37 20.99 42.84
N GLU A 76 11.28 22.26 42.50
CA GLU A 76 12.30 23.13 41.94
C GLU A 76 13.71 22.82 42.47
N HIS A 77 14.65 22.50 41.59
CA HIS A 77 16.07 22.78 41.81
C HIS A 77 16.73 23.14 40.47
N VAL A 78 16.78 24.44 40.23
CA VAL A 78 17.69 25.09 39.29
C VAL A 78 19.12 24.84 39.77
N HIS A 79 19.99 24.33 38.89
CA HIS A 79 21.41 24.68 38.94
C HIS A 79 21.95 24.71 37.51
N ALA A 80 21.89 25.91 36.93
CA ALA A 80 22.89 26.32 35.96
C ALA A 80 24.19 26.54 36.74
N ASP A 81 25.27 25.87 36.39
CA ASP A 81 26.61 26.40 36.63
C ASP A 81 27.59 25.82 35.61
N ALA A 82 28.07 26.71 34.75
CA ALA A 82 29.23 26.51 33.93
C ALA A 82 30.45 26.72 34.82
N THR A 83 31.17 25.64 35.16
CA THR A 83 32.53 25.76 35.69
C THR A 83 33.43 24.75 34.99
N LEU A 84 34.52 25.30 34.48
CA LEU A 84 35.59 24.66 33.74
C LEU A 84 36.34 23.63 34.61
N ASP A 85 36.62 22.46 34.04
CA ASP A 85 37.80 21.68 34.42
C ASP A 85 38.31 20.86 33.21
N PRO A 86 39.26 21.39 32.43
CA PRO A 86 40.02 20.60 31.47
C PRO A 86 41.38 20.20 32.05
N GLU A 87 41.42 19.49 33.18
CA GLU A 87 42.61 18.79 33.67
C GLU A 87 42.35 17.28 33.78
N ARG A 88 42.06 16.65 32.63
CA ARG A 88 42.08 15.20 32.48
C ARG A 88 42.98 14.78 31.32
N LYS A 89 44.29 14.75 31.62
CA LYS A 89 45.19 13.63 31.31
C LYS A 89 45.24 13.17 29.85
N SER A 90 46.17 13.73 29.07
CA SER A 90 47.29 13.02 28.42
C SER A 90 48.00 13.90 27.40
#